data_AF-A0A212EUU6-F1
#
_entry.id   AF-A0A212EUU6-F1
#
_cell.length_a   1.000
_cell.length_b   1.000
_cell.length_c   1.000
_cell.angle_alpha   90.00
_cell.angle_beta   90.00
_cell.angle_gamma   90.00
#
_symmetry.space_group_name_H-M   'P 1'
#
loop_
_entity.id
_entity.type
_entity.pdbx_description
1 polymer ?
#
loop_
_entity_poly.entity_id
_entity_poly.type
_entity_poly.pdbx_seq_one_letter_code
_entity_poly.pdbx_strand_id
1 'polypeptide(L)'
;MLTRLMERGSSVPWSQLLQETIGEGRLSGEAMREYFRPLEEWLRSENLRTGEYLGWSYDGDYCKFSIETAGLQVYGGFYNAASKNTYLTSLLTLLLSSTLTTVVGLRRR
;
A
#
# COMPACT_ATOMS: atom_id res chain seq x y z
N MET A 1 36.47 -0.46 -25.37
CA MET A 1 35.78 -0.89 -24.13
C MET A 1 34.55 -1.72 -24.49
N LEU A 2 33.51 -1.14 -25.10
CA LEU A 2 32.28 -1.85 -25.47
C LEU A 2 32.50 -3.08 -26.36
N THR A 3 33.37 -3.00 -27.38
CA THR A 3 33.71 -4.16 -28.23
C THR A 3 34.23 -5.35 -27.44
N ARG A 4 35.10 -5.12 -26.43
CA ARG A 4 35.64 -6.18 -25.56
C ARG A 4 34.60 -6.79 -24.63
N LEU A 5 33.57 -6.01 -24.29
CA LEU A 5 32.46 -6.50 -23.50
C LEU A 5 31.56 -7.39 -24.37
N MET A 6 31.21 -6.92 -25.57
CA MET A 6 30.30 -7.64 -26.46
C MET A 6 30.93 -8.88 -27.12
N GLU A 7 32.25 -8.89 -27.39
CA GLU A 7 32.94 -10.03 -28.01
C GLU A 7 32.86 -11.31 -27.16
N ARG A 8 32.74 -11.17 -25.84
CA ARG A 8 32.70 -12.30 -24.90
C ARG A 8 31.34 -12.99 -24.87
N GLY A 9 30.26 -12.34 -25.29
CA GLY A 9 28.91 -12.91 -25.26
C GLY A 9 28.57 -13.56 -23.91
N SER A 10 28.09 -14.80 -23.92
CA SER A 10 27.79 -15.61 -22.72
C SER A 10 28.91 -16.55 -22.29
N SER A 11 30.13 -16.41 -22.84
CA SER A 11 31.25 -17.34 -22.57
C SER A 11 31.82 -17.24 -21.16
N VAL A 12 31.60 -16.12 -20.47
CA VAL A 12 32.08 -15.85 -19.11
C VAL A 12 30.93 -15.32 -18.24
N PRO A 13 30.96 -15.52 -16.91
CA PRO A 13 29.98 -14.91 -16.01
C PRO A 13 29.97 -13.39 -16.16
N TRP A 14 28.77 -12.80 -16.21
CA TRP A 14 28.58 -11.36 -16.45
C TRP A 14 29.32 -10.48 -15.43
N SER A 15 29.38 -10.88 -14.16
CA SER A 15 30.04 -10.13 -13.09
C SER A 15 31.56 -10.07 -13.28
N GLN A 16 32.17 -11.18 -13.73
CA GLN A 16 33.60 -11.22 -14.06
C GLN A 16 33.90 -10.31 -15.26
N LEU A 17 33.07 -10.37 -16.30
CA LEU A 17 33.23 -9.52 -17.49
C LEU A 17 33.16 -8.03 -17.16
N LEU A 18 32.20 -7.62 -16.32
CA LEU A 18 32.10 -6.23 -15.88
C LEU A 18 33.31 -5.83 -15.02
N GLN A 19 33.78 -6.68 -14.12
CA GLN A 19 35.00 -6.42 -13.35
C GLN A 19 36.23 -6.22 -14.25
N GLU A 20 36.40 -7.04 -15.29
CA GLU A 20 37.50 -6.95 -16.26
C GLU A 20 37.42 -5.69 -17.16
N THR A 21 36.21 -5.21 -17.46
CA THR A 21 36.00 -4.14 -18.46
C THR A 21 35.77 -2.76 -17.86
N ILE A 22 35.00 -2.66 -16.79
CA ILE A 22 34.59 -1.41 -16.15
C ILE A 22 35.14 -1.27 -14.71
N GLY A 23 35.76 -2.33 -14.16
CA GLY A 23 36.29 -2.32 -12.80
C GLY A 23 35.25 -2.59 -11.71
N GLU A 24 34.00 -2.86 -12.09
CA GLU A 24 32.88 -3.12 -11.18
C GLU A 24 32.30 -4.52 -11.43
N GLY A 25 32.46 -5.44 -10.48
CA GLY A 25 31.88 -6.79 -10.56
C GLY A 25 30.48 -6.93 -9.97
N ARG A 26 29.90 -5.85 -9.45
CA ARG A 26 28.58 -5.83 -8.78
C ARG A 26 27.65 -4.90 -9.52
N LEU A 27 26.37 -5.27 -9.58
CA LEU A 27 25.33 -4.40 -10.11
C LEU A 27 25.10 -3.22 -9.14
N SER A 28 25.31 -1.98 -9.62
CA SER A 28 25.07 -0.75 -8.86
C SER A 28 23.97 0.08 -9.52
N GLY A 29 23.09 0.67 -8.70
CA GLY A 29 22.09 1.65 -9.14
C GLY A 29 22.59 3.09 -9.13
N GLU A 30 23.87 3.32 -8.82
CA GLU A 30 24.44 4.65 -8.59
C GLU A 30 24.35 5.55 -9.83
N ALA A 31 24.74 5.04 -11.01
CA ALA A 31 24.65 5.81 -12.26
C ALA A 31 23.20 6.27 -12.56
N MET A 32 22.21 5.44 -12.23
CA MET A 32 20.79 5.80 -12.38
C MET A 32 20.40 6.91 -11.40
N ARG A 33 20.83 6.81 -10.14
CA ARG A 33 20.58 7.83 -9.12
C ARG A 33 21.26 9.14 -9.46
N GLU A 34 22.49 9.10 -9.97
CA GLU A 34 23.23 10.28 -10.38
C GLU A 34 22.54 10.99 -11.55
N TYR A 35 22.13 10.22 -12.58
CA TYR A 35 21.43 10.76 -13.74
C TYR A 35 20.13 11.49 -13.33
N PHE A 36 19.35 10.91 -12.41
CA PHE A 36 18.08 11.49 -11.97
C PHE A 36 18.19 12.45 -10.77
N ARG A 37 19.38 12.64 -10.19
CA ARG A 37 19.58 13.46 -8.99
C ARG A 37 19.02 14.89 -9.11
N PRO A 38 19.21 15.63 -10.23
CA PRO A 38 18.64 16.97 -10.35
C PRO A 38 17.10 16.98 -10.33
N LEU A 39 16.48 15.98 -10.95
CA LEU A 39 15.03 15.82 -10.97
C LEU A 39 14.50 15.43 -9.58
N GLU A 40 15.20 14.54 -8.88
CA GLU A 40 14.84 14.13 -7.51
C GLU A 40 14.82 15.34 -6.56
N GLU A 41 15.82 16.22 -6.64
CA GLU A 41 15.89 17.43 -5.82
C GLU A 41 14.75 18.40 -6.15
N TRP A 42 14.48 18.62 -7.44
CA TRP A 42 13.37 19.47 -7.87
C TRP A 42 12.02 18.94 -7.38
N LEU A 43 11.75 17.64 -7.58
CA LEU A 43 10.49 17.01 -7.12
C LEU A 43 10.33 17.09 -5.60
N ARG A 44 11.41 16.94 -4.83
CA ARG A 44 11.37 17.10 -3.38
C ARG A 44 10.93 18.50 -2.98
N SER A 45 11.49 19.53 -3.61
CA SER A 45 11.11 20.92 -3.35
C SER A 45 9.67 21.22 -3.75
N GLU A 46 9.24 20.69 -4.89
CA GLU A 46 7.91 20.97 -5.45
C GLU A 46 6.81 20.27 -4.64
N ASN A 47 7.01 19.01 -4.27
CA ASN A 47 6.07 18.27 -3.43
C ASN A 47 5.86 18.95 -2.06
N LEU A 48 6.93 19.52 -1.49
CA LEU A 48 6.82 20.31 -0.25
C LEU A 48 6.08 21.64 -0.48
N ARG A 49 6.31 22.29 -1.63
CA ARG A 49 5.67 23.56 -1.98
C ARG A 49 4.16 23.42 -2.22
N THR A 50 3.72 22.33 -2.86
CA THR A 50 2.31 22.07 -3.15
C THR A 50 1.60 21.28 -2.06
N GLY A 51 2.36 20.65 -1.15
CA GLY A 51 1.81 19.79 -0.10
C GLY A 51 1.31 18.46 -0.63
N GLU A 52 1.99 17.88 -1.64
CA GLU A 52 1.62 16.58 -2.19
C GLU A 52 1.70 15.48 -1.12
N TYR A 53 0.73 14.57 -1.14
CA TYR A 53 0.78 13.35 -0.37
C TYR A 53 1.70 12.33 -1.04
N LEU A 54 2.76 11.91 -0.34
CA LEU A 54 3.70 10.90 -0.82
C LEU A 54 3.32 9.51 -0.32
N GLY A 55 3.17 8.57 -1.25
CA GLY A 55 2.78 7.20 -0.99
C GLY A 55 1.39 6.90 -1.52
N TRP A 56 0.82 5.79 -1.09
CA TRP A 56 -0.50 5.34 -1.51
C TRP A 56 -1.27 4.84 -0.29
N SER A 57 -2.54 5.23 -0.18
CA SER A 57 -3.45 4.59 0.77
C SER A 57 -3.93 3.28 0.18
N TYR A 58 -3.94 2.22 0.98
CA TYR A 58 -4.56 0.96 0.58
C TYR A 58 -6.07 1.15 0.54
N ASP A 59 -6.70 1.04 -0.64
CA ASP A 59 -8.16 1.19 -0.79
C ASP A 59 -8.95 -0.12 -0.67
N GLY A 60 -8.25 -1.27 -0.58
CA GLY A 60 -8.87 -2.58 -0.38
C GLY A 60 -9.43 -3.28 -1.62
N ASP A 61 -9.55 -2.62 -2.78
CA ASP A 61 -10.28 -3.16 -3.93
C ASP A 61 -9.40 -3.76 -5.04
N TYR A 62 -8.09 -3.52 -5.01
CA TYR A 62 -7.18 -4.00 -6.08
C TYR A 62 -7.03 -5.53 -6.18
N CYS A 63 -7.44 -6.29 -5.15
CA CYS A 63 -7.33 -7.75 -5.12
C CYS A 63 -8.70 -8.44 -5.00
N LYS A 64 -9.77 -7.86 -5.57
CA LYS A 64 -11.09 -8.51 -5.53
C LYS A 64 -11.26 -9.56 -6.63
N PHE A 65 -10.85 -9.25 -7.86
CA PHE A 65 -11.05 -10.13 -9.03
C PHE A 65 -10.13 -11.37 -9.06
N SER A 66 -8.86 -11.23 -8.65
CA SER A 66 -7.91 -12.35 -8.64
C SER A 66 -8.19 -13.36 -7.53
N ILE A 67 -8.80 -12.93 -6.43
CA ILE A 67 -9.12 -13.77 -5.28
C ILE A 67 -10.39 -14.58 -5.49
N GLU A 68 -11.44 -13.97 -6.07
CA GLU A 68 -12.69 -14.68 -6.42
C GLU A 68 -12.44 -15.76 -7.49
N THR A 69 -11.52 -15.51 -8.43
CA THR A 69 -11.18 -16.45 -9.51
C THR A 69 -10.29 -17.62 -9.04
N ALA A 70 -9.43 -17.40 -8.03
CA ALA A 70 -8.45 -18.40 -7.57
C ALA A 70 -8.86 -19.18 -6.31
N GLY A 71 -9.98 -18.81 -5.65
CA GLY A 71 -10.48 -19.51 -4.45
C GLY A 71 -9.53 -19.43 -3.25
N LEU A 72 -8.66 -18.41 -3.19
CA LEU A 72 -7.65 -18.27 -2.12
C LEU A 72 -8.23 -17.49 -0.93
N GLN A 73 -7.98 -17.97 0.29
CA GLN A 73 -8.35 -17.27 1.52
C GLN A 73 -7.18 -16.34 1.94
N VAL A 74 -7.43 -15.05 2.09
CA VAL A 74 -6.40 -14.06 2.47
C VAL A 74 -6.61 -13.57 3.91
N TYR A 75 -5.51 -13.34 4.62
CA TYR A 75 -5.50 -12.81 5.99
C TYR A 75 -6.03 -11.37 5.99
N GLY A 76 -7.23 -11.16 6.55
CA GLY A 76 -7.90 -9.85 6.55
C GLY A 76 -9.42 -9.87 6.78
N GLY A 77 -10.07 -11.04 6.76
CA GLY A 77 -11.49 -11.18 7.12
C GLY A 77 -12.47 -11.02 5.94
N PHE A 78 -13.76 -11.27 6.21
CA PHE A 78 -14.83 -11.29 5.19
C PHE A 78 -15.43 -9.89 4.98
N TYR A 79 -15.50 -9.42 3.74
CA TYR A 79 -16.07 -8.10 3.36
C TYR A 79 -17.62 -8.01 3.44
N ASN A 80 -18.31 -9.07 3.90
CA ASN A 80 -19.75 -9.02 4.13
C ASN A 80 -20.05 -8.59 5.56
N ALA A 81 -19.67 -7.36 5.93
CA ALA A 81 -20.21 -6.75 7.14
C ALA A 81 -21.60 -6.19 6.82
N ALA A 82 -22.64 -6.89 7.29
CA ALA A 82 -24.04 -6.49 7.15
C ALA A 82 -24.25 -5.02 7.55
N SER A 83 -25.00 -4.27 6.71
CA SER A 83 -25.43 -2.90 6.99
C SER A 83 -26.10 -2.82 8.36
N LYS A 84 -25.44 -2.17 9.33
CA LYS A 84 -26.03 -1.89 10.64
C LYS A 84 -26.98 -0.72 10.46
N ASN A 85 -28.29 -0.98 10.54
CA ASN A 85 -29.30 0.07 10.54
C ASN A 85 -29.33 0.76 11.92
N THR A 86 -28.34 1.63 12.16
CA THR A 86 -28.08 2.31 13.43
C THR A 86 -29.31 3.08 13.95
N TYR A 87 -30.10 3.66 13.04
CA TYR A 87 -31.28 4.46 13.37
C TYR A 87 -32.39 3.65 14.07
N LEU A 88 -32.68 2.44 13.60
CA LEU A 88 -33.70 1.58 14.23
C LEU A 88 -33.24 1.10 15.62
N THR A 89 -31.97 0.76 15.75
CA THR A 89 -31.42 0.34 17.06
C THR A 89 -31.38 1.49 18.07
N SER A 90 -31.11 2.72 17.64
CA SER A 90 -31.14 3.89 18.53
C SER A 90 -32.57 4.24 18.97
N LEU A 91 -33.57 4.07 18.11
CA LEU A 91 -34.97 4.35 18.45
C LEU A 91 -35.50 3.35 19.48
N LEU A 92 -35.22 2.05 19.29
CA LEU A 92 -35.64 1.00 20.22
C LEU A 92 -34.98 1.16 21.60
N THR A 93 -33.69 1.51 21.64
CA THR A 93 -32.97 1.73 22.91
C THR A 93 -33.49 2.95 23.67
N LEU A 94 -33.80 4.05 22.97
CA LEU A 94 -34.42 5.22 23.60
C LEU A 94 -35.79 4.91 24.19
N LEU A 95 -36.65 4.19 23.47
CA LEU A 95 -37.97 3.77 23.95
C LEU A 95 -37.89 2.83 25.17
N LEU A 96 -36.92 1.92 25.19
CA LEU A 96 -36.69 1.04 26.33
C LEU A 96 -36.18 1.80 27.56
N SER A 97 -35.35 2.83 27.37
CA SER A 97 -34.83 3.63 28.49
C SER A 97 -35.91 4.50 29.15
N SER A 98 -36.83 5.07 28.36
CA SER A 98 -37.92 5.91 28.84
C SER A 98 -38.99 5.08 29.59
N THR A 99 -39.30 3.88 29.09
CA THR A 99 -40.21 2.95 29.77
C THR A 99 -39.60 2.41 31.07
N LEU A 100 -38.29 2.13 31.10
CA LEU A 100 -37.63 1.67 32.33
C LEU A 100 -37.59 2.76 33.42
N THR A 101 -37.26 4.00 33.05
CA THR A 101 -37.23 5.13 33.99
C THR A 101 -38.61 5.46 34.56
N THR A 102 -39.65 5.40 33.74
CA THR A 102 -41.04 5.61 34.21
C THR A 102 -41.48 4.50 35.16
N VAL A 103 -41.22 3.22 34.85
CA VAL A 103 -41.56 2.08 35.73
C VAL A 103 -40.79 2.14 37.05
N VAL A 104 -39.50 2.46 37.03
CA VAL A 104 -38.69 2.60 38.26
C VAL A 104 -39.14 3.81 39.08
N GLY A 105 -39.51 4.92 38.44
CA GLY A 105 -40.07 6.10 39.10
C GLY A 105 -41.43 5.85 39.75
N LEU A 106 -42.28 5.04 39.12
CA LEU A 106 -43.57 4.58 39.66
C LEU A 106 -43.39 3.59 40.81
N ARG A 107 -42.34 2.77 40.79
CA ARG A 107 -42.04 1.77 41.84
C ARG A 107 -41.32 2.37 43.06
N ARG A 108 -40.69 3.54 42.93
CA ARG A 108 -40.02 4.27 44.02
C ARG A 108 -40.92 5.29 44.73
N ARG A 109 -42.17 5.46 44.30
CA ARG A 109 -43.20 6.24 45.00
C ARG A 109 -44.06 5.35 45.89
#